data_AF-A0A2W1TNL8-F1
#
_entry.id   AF-A0A2W1TNL8-F1
#
_cell.length_a   1.000
_cell.length_b   1.000
_cell.length_c   1.000
_cell.angle_alpha   90.00
_cell.angle_beta   90.00
_cell.angle_gamma   90.00
#
_symmetry.space_group_name_H-M   'P 1'
#
loop_
_entity.id
_entity.type
_entity.pdbx_description
1 polymer ?
#
loop_
_entity_poly.entity_id
_entity_poly.type
_entity_poly.pdbx_seq_one_letter_code
_entity_poly.pdbx_strand_id
1 'polypeptide(L)'
;MATARTLHWISTVLLAVGFLGVGALMYDAFYGPEGGGANIGLGLVLIPCLGSGVVGLALGAAALVATWWDARAERSRAAVR
;
A
#
# COMPACT_ATOMS: atom_id res chain seq x y z
N MET A 1 11.30 -16.98 8.43
CA MET A 1 9.91 -17.14 7.93
C MET A 1 8.93 -16.13 8.55
N ALA A 2 9.03 -15.76 9.84
CA ALA A 2 8.12 -14.81 10.46
C ALA A 2 8.09 -13.41 9.80
N THR A 3 9.23 -12.92 9.31
CA THR A 3 9.39 -11.56 8.77
C THR A 3 8.64 -11.29 7.46
N ALA A 4 8.67 -12.23 6.50
CA ALA A 4 8.00 -12.05 5.20
C ALA A 4 6.46 -12.04 5.34
N ARG A 5 5.92 -12.92 6.19
CA ARG A 5 4.48 -12.95 6.49
C ARG A 5 4.04 -11.66 7.17
N THR A 6 4.82 -11.15 8.12
CA THR A 6 4.51 -9.88 8.81
C THR A 6 4.55 -8.69 7.85
N LEU A 7 5.57 -8.61 6.98
CA LEU A 7 5.67 -7.54 5.97
C LEU A 7 4.52 -7.58 4.96
N HIS A 8 4.09 -8.77 4.55
CA HIS A 8 2.92 -8.94 3.71
C HIS A 8 1.67 -8.39 4.38
N TRP A 9 1.38 -8.81 5.63
CA TRP A 9 0.23 -8.31 6.37
C TRP A 9 0.25 -6.78 6.55
N ILE A 10 1.41 -6.21 6.89
CA ILE A 10 1.57 -4.75 7.01
C ILE A 10 1.28 -4.06 5.68
N SER A 11 1.85 -4.55 4.57
CA SER A 11 1.59 -4.01 3.23
C SER A 11 0.11 -4.09 2.87
N THR A 12 -0.55 -5.23 3.13
CA THR A 12 -1.98 -5.42 2.85
C THR A 12 -2.85 -4.44 3.65
N VAL A 13 -2.58 -4.25 4.95
CA VAL A 13 -3.32 -3.30 5.79
C VAL A 13 -3.13 -1.87 5.28
N LEU A 14 -1.90 -1.47 4.99
CA LEU A 14 -1.59 -0.15 4.46
C LEU A 14 -2.27 0.11 3.10
N LEU A 15 -2.28 -0.89 2.22
CA LEU A 15 -3.00 -0.81 0.95
C LEU A 15 -4.50 -0.64 1.17
N ALA A 16 -5.08 -1.42 2.09
CA ALA A 16 -6.51 -1.37 2.38
C ALA A 16 -6.92 0.02 2.89
N VAL A 17 -6.15 0.62 3.81
CA VAL A 17 -6.39 2.00 4.28
C VAL A 17 -6.25 2.99 3.12
N GLY A 18 -5.24 2.83 2.26
CA GLY A 18 -5.10 3.62 1.04
C GLY A 18 -6.31 3.55 0.11
N PHE A 19 -6.80 2.35 -0.16
CA PHE A 19 -7.99 2.12 -1.00
C PHE A 19 -9.26 2.72 -0.40
N LEU A 20 -9.44 2.62 0.93
CA LEU A 20 -10.56 3.27 1.61
C LEU A 20 -10.50 4.79 1.46
N GLY A 21 -9.31 5.38 1.55
CA GLY A 21 -9.09 6.81 1.28
C GLY A 21 -9.46 7.21 -0.15
N VAL A 22 -9.02 6.44 -1.16
CA VAL A 22 -9.40 6.67 -2.57
C VAL A 22 -10.90 6.53 -2.77
N GLY A 23 -11.53 5.51 -2.17
CA GLY A 23 -12.98 5.31 -2.22
C GLY A 23 -13.75 6.47 -1.62
N ALA A 24 -13.32 6.99 -0.47
CA ALA A 24 -13.90 8.16 0.17
C ALA A 24 -13.76 9.43 -0.70
N LEU A 25 -12.60 9.61 -1.37
CA LEU A 25 -12.39 10.73 -2.29
C LEU A 25 -13.31 10.66 -3.52
N MET A 26 -13.45 9.47 -4.10
CA MET A 26 -14.34 9.27 -5.24
C MET A 26 -15.79 9.48 -4.84
N TYR A 27 -16.19 8.99 -3.66
CA TYR A 27 -17.53 9.22 -3.15
C TYR A 27 -17.82 10.72 -2.98
N ASP A 28 -16.89 11.46 -2.39
CA ASP A 28 -17.04 12.91 -2.23
C ASP A 28 -17.09 13.66 -3.57
N ALA A 29 -16.24 13.27 -4.53
CA ALA A 29 -16.21 13.91 -5.85
C ALA A 29 -17.51 13.72 -6.66
N PHE A 30 -18.21 12.61 -6.48
CA PHE A 30 -19.41 12.26 -7.27
C PHE A 30 -20.73 12.42 -6.51
N TYR A 31 -20.70 12.33 -5.18
CA TYR A 31 -21.88 12.28 -4.31
C TYR A 31 -21.72 13.13 -3.04
N GLY A 32 -20.60 13.84 -2.90
CA GLY A 32 -20.30 14.66 -1.73
C GLY A 32 -21.24 15.86 -1.61
N PRO A 33 -21.56 16.29 -0.38
CA PRO A 33 -22.36 17.50 -0.17
C PRO A 33 -21.58 18.75 -0.61
N GLU A 34 -22.25 19.71 -1.25
CA GLU A 34 -21.61 20.96 -1.73
C GLU A 34 -21.16 21.92 -0.60
N GLY A 35 -21.21 21.49 0.67
CA GLY A 35 -20.88 22.31 1.85
C GLY A 35 -19.48 22.06 2.40
N GLY A 36 -18.72 23.11 2.67
CA GLY A 36 -17.30 23.04 3.03
C GLY A 36 -16.94 22.30 4.33
N GLY A 37 -17.89 22.06 5.25
CA GLY A 37 -17.61 21.38 6.53
C GLY A 37 -17.25 19.89 6.38
N ALA A 38 -17.92 19.16 5.50
CA ALA A 38 -17.62 17.75 5.24
C ALA A 38 -16.25 17.57 4.55
N ASN A 39 -15.88 18.53 3.69
CA ASN A 39 -14.65 18.50 2.90
C ASN A 39 -13.38 18.70 3.75
N ILE A 40 -13.48 19.44 4.87
CA ILE A 40 -12.35 19.61 5.80
C ILE A 40 -12.04 18.30 6.53
N GLY A 41 -13.07 17.62 7.04
CA GLY A 41 -12.91 16.32 7.70
C GLY A 41 -12.34 15.27 6.75
N LEU A 42 -12.85 15.24 5.51
CA LEU A 42 -12.31 14.37 4.47
C LEU A 42 -10.84 14.69 4.19
N GLY A 43 -10.49 15.95 3.94
CA GLY A 43 -9.12 16.38 3.65
C GLY A 43 -8.11 15.97 4.72
N LEU A 44 -8.48 16.05 6.01
CA LEU A 44 -7.64 15.61 7.12
C LEU A 44 -7.41 14.10 7.16
N VAL A 45 -8.43 13.30 6.87
CA VAL A 45 -8.34 11.82 6.87
C VAL A 45 -7.67 11.30 5.59
N LEU A 46 -7.78 12.05 4.51
CA LEU A 46 -7.28 11.67 3.20
C LEU A 46 -5.76 11.62 3.15
N ILE A 47 -5.09 12.60 3.75
CA ILE A 47 -3.62 12.68 3.79
C ILE A 47 -2.99 11.40 4.39
N PRO A 48 -3.36 10.97 5.62
CA PRO A 48 -2.83 9.74 6.19
C PRO A 48 -3.31 8.49 5.44
N CYS A 49 -4.55 8.46 4.90
CA CYS A 49 -5.01 7.31 4.12
C CYS A 49 -4.18 7.11 2.84
N LEU A 50 -4.08 8.14 2.00
CA LEU A 50 -3.31 8.07 0.75
C LEU A 50 -1.82 7.85 1.04
N GLY A 51 -1.27 8.54 2.04
CA GLY A 51 0.11 8.33 2.49
C GLY A 51 0.37 6.87 2.89
N SER A 52 -0.52 6.28 3.68
CA SER A 52 -0.42 4.86 4.06
C SER A 52 -0.50 3.93 2.86
N GLY A 53 -1.37 4.20 1.89
CA GLY A 53 -1.48 3.45 0.64
C GLY A 53 -0.18 3.46 -0.18
N VAL A 54 0.46 4.62 -0.32
CA VAL A 54 1.76 4.75 -1.02
C VAL A 54 2.84 3.95 -0.31
N VAL A 55 2.92 4.02 1.03
CA VAL A 55 3.87 3.23 1.82
C VAL A 55 3.59 1.73 1.66
N GLY A 56 2.33 1.31 1.66
CA GLY A 56 1.92 -0.07 1.43
C GLY A 56 2.37 -0.61 0.06
N LEU A 57 2.21 0.20 -1.00
CA LEU A 57 2.67 -0.11 -2.35
C LEU A 57 4.19 -0.22 -2.43
N ALA A 58 4.91 0.72 -1.81
CA ALA A 58 6.38 0.71 -1.79
C ALA A 58 6.93 -0.54 -1.08
N LEU A 59 6.34 -0.91 0.06
CA LEU A 59 6.69 -2.13 0.79
C LEU A 59 6.38 -3.40 -0.02
N GLY A 60 5.22 -3.44 -0.69
CA GLY A 60 4.84 -4.54 -1.56
C GLY A 60 5.82 -4.71 -2.73
N ALA A 61 6.18 -3.62 -3.40
CA ALA A 61 7.15 -3.61 -4.48
C ALA A 61 8.55 -4.05 -4.00
N ALA A 62 9.02 -3.53 -2.86
CA ALA A 62 10.30 -3.92 -2.27
C ALA A 62 10.35 -5.42 -1.93
N ALA A 63 9.26 -5.97 -1.39
CA ALA A 63 9.15 -7.40 -1.11
C ALA A 63 9.23 -8.24 -2.38
N LEU A 64 8.54 -7.85 -3.45
CA LEU A 64 8.62 -8.53 -4.75
C LEU A 64 10.05 -8.49 -5.32
N VAL A 65 10.71 -7.34 -5.29
CA VAL A 65 12.09 -7.19 -5.78
C VAL A 65 13.05 -8.06 -4.98
N ALA A 66 12.94 -8.05 -3.64
CA ALA A 66 13.78 -8.86 -2.76
C ALA A 66 13.63 -10.36 -3.07
N THR A 67 12.39 -10.86 -3.18
CA THR A 67 12.15 -12.27 -3.52
C THR A 67 12.68 -12.65 -4.91
N TRP A 68 12.60 -11.74 -5.89
CA TRP A 68 13.15 -11.99 -7.22
C TRP A 68 14.68 -12.06 -7.22
N TRP A 69 15.36 -11.21 -6.45
CA TRP A 69 16.81 -11.25 -6.27
C TRP A 69 17.27 -12.52 -5.57
N ASP A 70 16.60 -12.95 -4.50
CA ASP A 70 16.94 -14.20 -3.81
C ASP A 70 16.81 -15.40 -4.76
N ALA A 71 15.70 -15.51 -5.50
CA ALA A 71 15.49 -16.56 -6.49
C ALA A 71 16.51 -16.52 -7.65
N ARG A 72 17.02 -15.33 -7.99
CA ARG A 72 18.12 -15.19 -8.97
C ARG A 72 19.45 -15.68 -8.39
N ALA A 73 19.77 -15.30 -7.16
CA ALA A 73 21.00 -15.70 -6.48
C ALA A 73 21.07 -17.22 -6.22
N GLU A 74 19.94 -17.87 -5.95
CA GLU A 74 19.84 -19.34 -5.86
C GLU A 74 20.12 -20.02 -7.20
N ARG A 75 19.50 -19.54 -8.30
CA ARG A 75 19.74 -20.07 -9.64
C ARG A 75 21.20 -19.95 -10.06
N SER A 76 21.85 -18.83 -9.77
CA SER A 76 23.29 -18.67 -10.04
C SER A 76 24.16 -19.64 -9.25
N ARG A 77 23.82 -19.94 -7.99
CA ARG A 77 24.54 -20.92 -7.17
C ARG A 77 24.34 -22.36 -7.65
N ALA A 78 23.13 -22.69 -8.10
CA ALA A 78 22.81 -24.01 -8.65
C ALA A 78 23.53 -24.29 -9.98
N ALA A 79 23.78 -23.27 -10.79
CA ALA A 79 24.48 -23.42 -12.08
C ALA A 79 25.99 -23.65 -11.97
N VAL A 80 26.58 -23.43 -10.79
CA VAL A 80 28.03 -23.60 -10.52
C VAL A 80 28.33 -24.94 -9.85
N ARG A 81 27.32 -25.66 -9.36
CA ARG A 81 27.44 -27.01 -8.81
C ARG A 81 27.20 -28.05 -9.89
#